data_AF-A0A2V8MMD8-F1
#
_entry.id   AF-A0A2V8MMD8-F1
#
_cell.length_a   1.000
_cell.length_b   1.000
_cell.length_c   1.000
_cell.angle_alpha   90.00
_cell.angle_beta   90.00
_cell.angle_gamma   90.00
#
_symmetry.space_group_name_H-M   'P 1'
#
loop_
_entity.id
_entity.type
_entity.pdbx_description
1 polymer ?
#
loop_
_entity_poly.entity_id
_entity_poly.type
_entity_poly.pdbx_seq_one_letter_code
_entity_poly.pdbx_strand_id
1 'polypeptide(L)'
;MPCASFESLLLDYEDLSARDQETVNFHLTTCNACRDYFDALVQLDAALAEQYSGIQTPSEFQSRLYARINATTPLAPPSFLPEMLDFIGWSAVIATGVLLLRTMMPVPLPENSFVEISRLLPFLAGLAVLSAAWIGVRVYSDLKS
;
A
#
# COMPACT_ATOMS: atom_id res chain seq x y z
N MET A 1 -17.85 -22.41 0.05
CA MET A 1 -17.32 -21.09 0.43
C MET A 1 -18.39 -20.05 0.11
N PRO A 2 -18.57 -18.99 0.92
CA PRO A 2 -19.58 -17.98 0.63
C PRO A 2 -19.18 -17.22 -0.65
N CYS A 3 -20.00 -17.30 -1.69
CA CYS A 3 -19.79 -16.59 -2.96
C CYS A 3 -19.62 -15.07 -2.79
N ALA A 4 -20.09 -14.50 -1.68
CA ALA A 4 -19.97 -13.09 -1.34
C ALA A 4 -18.52 -12.56 -1.33
N SER A 5 -17.53 -13.37 -0.93
CA SER A 5 -16.12 -12.93 -0.97
C SER A 5 -15.54 -12.88 -2.37
N PHE A 6 -16.12 -13.65 -3.30
CA PHE A 6 -15.71 -13.66 -4.70
C PHE A 6 -16.41 -12.57 -5.50
N GLU A 7 -17.63 -12.17 -5.12
CA GLU A 7 -18.37 -11.10 -5.79
C GLU A 7 -17.59 -9.78 -5.80
N SER A 8 -16.95 -9.40 -4.68
CA SER A 8 -16.06 -8.24 -4.64
C SER A 8 -14.81 -8.40 -5.51
N LEU A 9 -14.21 -9.59 -5.51
CA LEU A 9 -13.03 -9.88 -6.35
C LEU A 9 -13.36 -9.88 -7.85
N LEU A 10 -14.58 -10.25 -8.23
CA LEU A 10 -15.03 -10.25 -9.63
C LEU A 10 -15.23 -8.84 -10.16
N LEU A 11 -15.65 -7.88 -9.33
CA LEU A 11 -15.78 -6.47 -9.70
C LEU A 11 -14.41 -5.83 -9.96
N ASP A 12 -13.39 -6.23 -9.21
CA ASP A 12 -12.03 -5.68 -9.29
C ASP A 12 -11.10 -6.56 -10.16
N TYR A 13 -11.63 -7.48 -10.97
CA TYR A 13 -10.86 -8.57 -11.62
C TYR A 13 -9.66 -8.07 -12.44
N GLU A 14 -9.80 -6.94 -13.15
CA GLU A 14 -8.72 -6.35 -13.96
C GLU A 14 -7.55 -5.83 -13.12
N ASP A 15 -7.82 -5.38 -11.89
CA ASP A 15 -6.85 -4.81 -10.96
C ASP A 15 -6.25 -5.85 -10.01
N LEU A 16 -6.73 -7.10 -10.05
CA LEU A 16 -6.24 -8.18 -9.20
C LEU A 16 -4.80 -8.59 -9.54
N SER A 17 -4.09 -9.07 -8.51
CA SER A 17 -2.80 -9.74 -8.71
C SER A 17 -2.97 -11.03 -9.51
N ALA A 18 -1.93 -11.44 -10.26
CA ALA A 18 -1.97 -12.67 -11.05
C ALA A 18 -2.34 -13.92 -10.22
N ARG A 19 -1.95 -13.96 -8.95
CA ARG A 19 -2.28 -15.05 -8.01
C ARG A 19 -3.77 -15.07 -7.66
N ASP A 20 -4.36 -13.89 -7.45
CA ASP A 20 -5.78 -13.78 -7.10
C ASP A 20 -6.66 -14.03 -8.32
N GLN A 21 -6.23 -13.60 -9.50
CA GLN A 21 -6.88 -13.95 -10.77
C GLN A 21 -6.92 -15.46 -10.99
N GLU A 22 -5.82 -16.19 -10.74
CA GLU A 22 -5.82 -17.65 -10.84
C GLU A 22 -6.80 -18.31 -9.85
N THR A 23 -6.89 -17.76 -8.64
CA THR A 23 -7.82 -18.24 -7.60
C THR A 23 -9.28 -18.01 -8.00
N VAL A 24 -9.60 -16.83 -8.54
CA VAL A 24 -10.93 -16.49 -9.06
C VAL A 24 -11.28 -17.37 -10.26
N ASN A 25 -10.36 -17.54 -11.21
CA ASN A 25 -10.56 -18.40 -12.38
C ASN A 25 -10.84 -19.84 -11.99
N PHE A 26 -10.09 -20.39 -11.02
CA PHE A 26 -10.39 -21.70 -10.46
C PHE A 26 -11.81 -21.77 -9.88
N HIS A 27 -12.23 -20.74 -9.13
CA HIS A 27 -13.58 -20.69 -8.59
C HIS A 27 -14.67 -20.65 -9.68
N LEU A 28 -14.47 -19.89 -10.76
CA LEU A 28 -15.41 -19.79 -11.89
C LEU A 28 -15.61 -21.14 -12.62
N THR A 29 -14.61 -22.03 -12.62
CA THR A 29 -14.79 -23.39 -13.17
C THR A 29 -15.70 -24.27 -12.32
N THR A 30 -15.78 -24.00 -11.02
CA THR A 30 -16.47 -24.86 -10.05
C THR A 30 -17.85 -24.32 -9.66
N CYS A 31 -18.05 -23.00 -9.71
CA CYS A 31 -19.28 -22.34 -9.27
C CYS A 31 -20.03 -21.72 -10.45
N ASN A 32 -21.13 -22.35 -10.86
CA ASN A 32 -21.98 -21.86 -11.96
C ASN A 32 -22.57 -20.47 -11.67
N ALA A 33 -23.02 -20.21 -10.44
CA ALA A 33 -23.62 -18.91 -10.10
C ALA A 33 -22.64 -17.74 -10.24
N CYS A 34 -21.39 -17.92 -9.82
CA CYS A 34 -20.34 -16.90 -9.98
C CYS A 34 -19.93 -16.72 -11.44
N ARG A 35 -19.95 -17.80 -12.24
CA ARG A 35 -19.70 -17.72 -13.69
C ARG A 35 -20.80 -16.93 -14.40
N ASP A 36 -22.06 -17.26 -14.15
CA ASP A 36 -23.19 -16.57 -14.79
C ASP A 36 -23.20 -15.07 -14.41
N TYR A 37 -22.85 -14.74 -13.16
CA TYR A 37 -22.67 -13.36 -12.72
C TYR A 37 -21.51 -12.65 -13.43
N PHE A 38 -20.35 -13.29 -13.53
CA PHE A 38 -19.19 -12.72 -14.23
C PHE A 38 -19.46 -12.52 -15.72
N ASP A 39 -20.11 -13.49 -16.38
CA ASP A 39 -20.51 -13.38 -17.78
C ASP A 39 -21.49 -12.21 -17.99
N ALA A 40 -22.40 -11.97 -17.04
CA ALA A 40 -23.30 -10.82 -17.08
C ALA A 40 -22.56 -9.48 -16.93
N LEU A 41 -21.54 -9.40 -16.08
CA LEU A 41 -20.68 -8.22 -15.95
C LEU A 41 -19.93 -7.94 -17.26
N VAL A 42 -19.28 -8.95 -17.84
CA VAL A 42 -18.55 -8.81 -19.11
C VAL A 42 -19.48 -8.36 -20.25
N GLN A 43 -20.71 -8.89 -20.30
CA GLN A 43 -21.70 -8.44 -21.30
C GLN A 43 -22.15 -7.00 -21.06
N LEU A 44 -22.35 -6.59 -19.81
CA LEU A 44 -22.70 -5.22 -19.48
C LEU A 44 -21.58 -4.25 -19.86
N ASP A 45 -20.33 -4.58 -19.55
CA ASP A 45 -19.17 -3.76 -19.89
C ASP A 45 -19.01 -3.64 -21.41
N ALA A 46 -19.19 -4.75 -22.15
CA ALA A 46 -19.17 -4.72 -23.60
C ALA A 46 -20.29 -3.83 -24.17
N ALA A 47 -21.52 -3.92 -23.63
CA ALA A 47 -22.64 -3.10 -24.06
C ALA A 47 -22.43 -1.61 -23.77
N LEU A 48 -21.87 -1.28 -22.60
CA LEU A 48 -21.50 0.09 -22.25
C LEU A 48 -20.37 0.59 -23.14
N ALA A 49 -19.31 -0.18 -23.33
CA ALA A 49 -18.19 0.18 -24.20
C ALA A 49 -18.69 0.45 -25.63
N GLU A 50 -19.59 -0.38 -26.17
CA GLU A 50 -20.20 -0.16 -27.47
C GLU A 50 -21.04 1.12 -27.50
N GLN A 51 -21.94 1.31 -26.52
CA GLN A 51 -22.82 2.47 -26.42
C GLN A 51 -22.04 3.79 -26.35
N TYR A 52 -20.88 3.78 -25.68
CA TYR A 52 -20.08 4.97 -25.43
C TYR A 52 -18.86 5.11 -26.37
N SER A 53 -18.58 4.11 -27.23
CA SER A 53 -17.42 4.09 -28.14
C SER A 53 -17.35 5.29 -29.10
N GLY A 54 -18.49 5.87 -29.47
CA GLY A 54 -18.59 7.01 -30.37
C GLY A 54 -18.50 8.38 -29.69
N ILE A 55 -18.50 8.44 -28.35
CA ILE A 55 -18.46 9.71 -27.62
C ILE A 55 -17.01 10.18 -27.53
N GLN A 56 -16.63 11.08 -28.44
CA GLN A 56 -15.36 11.79 -28.32
C GLN A 56 -15.44 12.75 -27.14
N THR A 57 -14.61 12.51 -26.12
CA THR A 57 -14.43 13.49 -25.05
C THR A 57 -13.78 14.75 -25.63
N PRO A 58 -14.34 15.95 -25.39
CA PRO A 58 -13.69 17.20 -25.78
C PRO A 58 -12.24 17.27 -25.27
N SER A 59 -11.34 17.89 -26.03
CA SER A 59 -9.93 18.04 -25.61
C SER A 59 -9.77 18.76 -24.27
N GLU A 60 -10.73 19.61 -23.91
CA GLU A 60 -10.78 20.32 -22.63
C GLU A 60 -11.41 19.51 -21.49
N PHE A 61 -11.97 18.33 -21.77
CA PHE A 61 -12.66 17.53 -20.75
C PHE A 61 -11.69 17.04 -19.68
N GLN A 62 -10.52 16.52 -20.09
CA GLN A 62 -9.52 16.05 -19.14
C GLN A 62 -9.02 17.17 -18.23
N SER A 63 -8.70 18.34 -18.79
CA SER A 63 -8.21 19.47 -17.98
C SER A 63 -9.27 19.98 -17.00
N ARG A 64 -10.55 20.03 -17.40
CA ARG A 64 -11.66 20.39 -16.50
C ARG A 64 -11.95 19.32 -15.45
N LEU A 65 -11.83 18.04 -15.83
CA LEU A 65 -11.97 16.92 -14.91
C LEU A 65 -10.89 16.99 -13.82
N TYR A 66 -9.62 17.14 -14.20
CA TYR A 66 -8.51 17.28 -13.25
C TYR A 66 -8.67 18.53 -12.37
N ALA A 67 -9.02 19.67 -12.97
CA ALA A 67 -9.28 20.89 -12.20
C ALA A 67 -10.42 20.69 -11.19
N ARG A 68 -11.46 19.95 -11.56
CA ARG A 68 -12.57 19.63 -10.66
C ARG A 68 -12.17 18.62 -9.60
N ILE A 69 -11.51 17.51 -9.93
CA ILE A 69 -11.02 16.53 -8.93
C ILE A 69 -10.14 17.26 -7.91
N ASN A 70 -9.21 18.10 -8.34
CA ASN A 70 -8.36 18.88 -7.45
C ASN A 70 -9.13 19.94 -6.64
N ALA A 71 -10.24 20.45 -7.16
CA ALA A 71 -11.08 21.42 -6.45
C ALA A 71 -12.09 20.78 -5.48
N THR A 72 -12.53 19.54 -5.73
CA THR A 72 -13.55 18.83 -4.91
C THR A 72 -12.93 17.87 -3.91
N THR A 73 -11.78 17.31 -4.26
CA THR A 73 -10.89 16.63 -3.33
C THR A 73 -9.85 17.67 -2.94
N PRO A 74 -10.05 18.48 -1.87
CA PRO A 74 -8.87 19.04 -1.24
C PRO A 74 -8.00 17.83 -0.94
N LEU A 75 -6.82 17.74 -1.56
CA LEU A 75 -5.78 16.81 -1.15
C LEU A 75 -5.74 16.98 0.37
N ALA A 76 -6.34 16.04 1.10
CA ALA A 76 -6.25 16.05 2.54
C ALA A 76 -4.75 16.09 2.78
N PRO A 77 -4.21 17.13 3.44
CA PRO A 77 -2.77 17.23 3.61
C PRO A 77 -2.31 15.87 4.12
N PRO A 78 -1.27 15.26 3.49
CA PRO A 78 -0.88 13.90 3.79
C PRO A 78 -0.82 13.77 5.30
N SER A 79 -1.74 12.96 5.85
CA SER A 79 -1.87 12.89 7.28
C SER A 79 -0.59 12.22 7.78
N PHE A 80 0.28 12.99 8.42
CA PHE A 80 1.52 12.51 9.05
C PHE A 80 1.29 11.46 10.16
N LEU A 81 0.03 11.27 10.54
CA LEU A 81 -0.42 10.49 11.68
C LEU A 81 -0.18 8.97 11.51
N PRO A 82 -0.56 8.32 10.39
CA PRO A 82 -0.19 6.93 10.10
C PRO A 82 1.32 6.67 10.10
N GLU A 83 2.11 7.53 9.47
CA GLU A 83 3.57 7.32 9.36
C GLU A 83 4.27 7.48 10.72
N MET A 84 3.84 8.44 11.55
CA MET A 84 4.35 8.56 12.92
C MET A 84 3.96 7.37 13.79
N LEU A 85 2.74 6.84 13.64
CA LEU A 85 2.29 5.64 14.35
C LEU A 85 3.11 4.41 13.97
N ASP A 86 3.43 4.25 12.69
CA ASP A 86 4.29 3.17 12.23
C ASP A 86 5.70 3.30 12.79
N PHE A 87 6.30 4.49 12.77
CA PHE A 87 7.62 4.72 13.38
C PHE A 87 7.63 4.39 14.88
N ILE A 88 6.62 4.84 15.62
CA ILE A 88 6.48 4.54 17.04
C ILE A 88 6.29 3.03 17.26
N GLY A 89 5.44 2.40 16.45
CA GLY A 89 5.19 0.95 16.50
C GLY A 89 6.47 0.13 16.29
N TRP A 90 7.22 0.42 15.23
CA TRP A 90 8.50 -0.26 14.95
C TRP A 90 9.53 -0.02 16.03
N SER A 91 9.62 1.20 16.59
CA SER A 91 10.55 1.50 17.68
C SER A 91 10.25 0.68 18.95
N ALA A 92 8.96 0.50 19.28
CA ALA A 92 8.53 -0.29 20.42
C ALA A 92 8.78 -1.79 20.23
N VAL A 93 8.58 -2.31 19.02
CA VAL A 93 8.88 -3.71 18.67
C VAL A 93 10.39 -3.98 18.78
N ILE A 94 11.23 -3.10 18.25
CA ILE A 94 12.69 -3.23 18.34
C ILE A 94 13.15 -3.17 19.79
N ALA A 95 12.69 -2.18 20.57
CA ALA A 95 13.05 -2.04 21.97
C ALA A 95 12.65 -3.27 22.80
N THR A 96 11.46 -3.80 22.56
CA THR A 96 10.95 -5.01 23.21
C THR A 96 11.76 -6.24 22.80
N GLY A 97 12.10 -6.37 21.52
CA GLY A 97 12.96 -7.44 21.01
C GLY A 97 14.34 -7.44 21.67
N VAL A 98 14.97 -6.27 21.82
CA VAL A 98 16.26 -6.12 22.50
C VAL A 98 16.17 -6.49 23.98
N LEU A 99 15.10 -6.05 24.67
CA LEU A 99 14.84 -6.43 26.06
C LEU A 99 14.66 -7.94 26.22
N LEU A 100 13.84 -8.57 25.37
CA LEU A 100 13.61 -10.00 25.41
C LEU A 100 14.90 -10.78 25.11
N LEU A 101 15.67 -10.36 24.11
CA LEU A 101 16.97 -10.94 23.78
C LEU A 101 17.92 -10.87 24.98
N ARG A 102 17.97 -9.72 25.67
CA ARG A 102 18.78 -9.52 26.88
C ARG A 102 18.33 -10.43 28.03
N THR A 103 17.04 -10.66 28.20
CA THR A 103 16.51 -11.51 29.29
C THR A 103 16.65 -13.01 29.02
N MET A 104 16.56 -13.45 27.76
CA MET A 104 16.59 -14.86 27.38
C MET A 104 18.01 -15.39 27.14
N MET A 105 18.96 -14.51 26.79
CA MET A 105 20.37 -14.87 26.68
C MET A 105 21.17 -14.26 27.85
N PRO A 106 21.50 -15.03 28.90
CA PRO A 106 22.48 -14.63 29.90
C PRO A 106 23.89 -14.78 29.30
N VAL A 107 24.18 -14.02 28.25
CA VAL A 107 25.53 -13.93 27.70
C VAL A 107 26.32 -13.04 28.66
N PRO A 108 27.41 -13.52 29.28
CA PRO A 108 28.32 -12.64 30.00
C PRO A 108 28.91 -11.69 28.96
N LEU A 109 28.40 -10.46 28.91
CA LEU A 109 28.92 -9.41 28.06
C LEU A 109 30.37 -9.17 28.49
N PRO A 110 31.36 -9.46 27.63
CA PRO A 110 32.76 -9.22 27.98
C PRO A 110 32.91 -7.70 28.14
N GLU A 111 33.62 -7.23 29.17
CA GLU A 111 33.70 -5.81 29.61
C GLU A 111 34.06 -4.81 28.47
N ASN A 112 34.65 -5.34 27.40
CA ASN A 112 35.04 -4.71 26.15
C ASN A 112 33.90 -4.51 25.12
N SER A 113 32.72 -5.13 25.30
CA SER A 113 31.56 -5.00 24.40
C SER A 113 30.82 -3.66 24.53
N PHE A 114 30.95 -2.97 25.68
CA PHE A 114 30.41 -1.62 25.87
C PHE A 114 31.09 -0.58 24.95
N VAL A 115 32.36 -0.79 24.62
CA VAL A 115 33.14 0.06 23.71
C VAL A 115 32.77 -0.19 22.25
N GLU A 116 32.41 -1.42 21.88
CA GLU A 116 31.95 -1.72 20.51
C GLU A 116 30.52 -1.23 20.26
N ILE A 117 29.62 -1.38 21.24
CA ILE A 117 28.25 -0.85 21.14
C ILE A 117 28.28 0.69 21.10
N SER A 118 29.14 1.36 21.88
CA SER A 118 29.28 2.82 21.83
C SER A 118 29.86 3.32 20.50
N ARG A 119 30.66 2.51 19.80
CA ARG A 119 31.14 2.80 18.43
C ARG A 119 30.06 2.61 17.37
N LEU A 120 29.11 1.69 17.59
CA LEU A 120 27.97 1.47 16.69
C LEU A 120 26.85 2.49 16.89
N LEU A 121 26.70 3.05 18.09
CA LEU A 121 25.72 4.08 18.41
C LEU A 121 25.73 5.30 17.47
N PRO A 122 26.88 5.92 17.12
CA PRO A 122 26.92 7.03 16.17
C PRO A 122 26.58 6.58 14.74
N PHE A 123 26.87 5.33 14.34
CA PHE A 123 26.47 4.81 13.04
C PHE A 123 24.95 4.63 12.94
N LEU A 124 24.32 4.10 14.00
CA LEU A 124 22.86 3.96 14.06
C LEU A 124 22.17 5.32 14.12
N ALA A 125 22.70 6.27 14.89
CA ALA A 125 22.21 7.65 14.91
C ALA A 125 22.38 8.33 13.54
N GLY A 126 23.51 8.11 12.87
CA GLY A 126 23.76 8.61 11.52
C GLY A 126 22.79 8.04 10.48
N LEU A 127 22.50 6.73 10.55
CA LEU A 127 21.49 6.09 9.70
C LEU A 127 20.08 6.63 9.96
N ALA A 128 19.72 6.87 11.23
CA ALA A 128 18.44 7.47 11.58
C ALA A 128 18.33 8.90 11.01
N VAL A 129 19.37 9.73 11.16
CA VAL A 129 19.40 11.10 10.62
C VAL A 129 19.37 11.08 9.09
N LEU A 130 20.09 10.17 8.44
CA LEU A 130 20.07 10.01 6.99
C LEU A 130 18.69 9.55 6.49
N SER A 131 18.02 8.65 7.21
CA SER A 131 16.66 8.23 6.88
C SER A 131 15.67 9.38 7.02
N ALA A 132 15.76 10.18 8.08
CA ALA A 132 14.95 11.37 8.27
C ALA A 132 15.22 12.44 7.20
N ALA A 133 16.48 12.66 6.84
CA ALA A 133 16.87 13.59 5.79
C ALA A 133 16.39 13.13 4.40
N TRP A 134 16.49 11.82 4.10
CA TRP A 134 16.02 11.24 2.84
C TRP A 134 14.49 11.35 2.71
N ILE A 135 13.76 11.06 3.79
CA ILE A 135 12.31 11.27 3.86
C ILE A 135 11.98 12.75 3.63
N GLY A 136 12.69 13.66 4.28
CA GLY A 136 12.51 15.10 4.08
C GLY A 136 12.76 15.56 2.65
N VAL A 137 13.79 15.03 1.98
CA VAL A 137 14.09 15.32 0.57
C VAL A 137 12.99 14.81 -0.35
N ARG A 138 12.47 13.59 -0.12
CA ARG A 138 11.36 13.02 -0.88
C ARG A 138 10.08 13.84 -0.72
N VAL A 139 9.77 14.24 0.51
CA VAL A 139 8.63 15.12 0.82
C VAL A 139 8.79 16.47 0.10
N TYR A 140 10.01 17.03 0.07
CA TYR A 140 10.26 18.29 -0.64
C TYR A 140 10.14 18.15 -2.17
N SER A 141 10.55 17.02 -2.75
CA SER A 141 10.39 16.79 -4.19
C SER A 141 8.92 16.66 -4.59
N ASP A 142 8.12 15.97 -3.78
CA ASP A 142 6.69 15.74 -4.05
C ASP A 142 5.85 17.03 -3.87
N LEU A 143 6.33 17.99 -3.06
CA LEU A 143 5.71 19.32 -2.92
C LEU A 143 6.04 20.28 -4.06
N LYS A 144 7.09 20.00 -4.85
CA LYS A 144 7.56 20.89 -5.93
C LYS A 144 7.03 20.47 -7.32
N SER A 145 6.61 19.22 -7.48
CA SER A 145 5.94 18.71 -8.70
C SER A 145 4.46 19.08 -8.73
#